data_AF-A0A529HF86-F1
#
_entry.id   AF-A0A529HF86-F1
#
_cell.length_a   1.000
_cell.length_b   1.000
_cell.length_c   1.000
_cell.angle_alpha   90.00
_cell.angle_beta   90.00
_cell.angle_gamma   90.00
#
_symmetry.space_group_name_H-M   'P 1'
#
loop_
_entity.id
_entity.type
_entity.pdbx_description
1 polymer ?
#
loop_
_entity_poly.entity_id
_entity_poly.type
_entity_poly.pdbx_seq_one_letter_code
_entity_poly.pdbx_strand_id
1 'polypeptide(L)' 'LGIAGISGNGQSELAALISGETVLPREKSDRIFMMGKDVGALDAAARRRLGFAFVPEERLGRGAVPEMSLVLNS' A
#
# COMPACT_ATOMS: atom_id res chain seq x y z
N LEU A 1 -3.77 8.69 -12.71
CA LEU A 1 -3.68 7.37 -13.36
C LEU A 1 -4.76 6.48 -12.77
N GLY A 2 -5.48 5.72 -13.60
CA GLY A 2 -6.42 4.69 -13.14
C GLY A 2 -6.04 3.34 -13.75
N ILE A 3 -6.24 2.26 -12.98
CA ILE A 3 -5.99 0.87 -13.41
C ILE A 3 -7.32 0.14 -13.26
N ALA A 4 -7.84 -0.46 -14.33
CA ALA A 4 -9.13 -1.13 -14.37
C ALA A 4 -9.03 -2.49 -15.10
N GLY A 5 -9.91 -3.42 -14.78
CA GLY A 5 -10.04 -4.71 -15.47
C GLY A 5 -10.98 -5.67 -14.75
N ILE A 6 -11.02 -6.92 -15.21
CA ILE A 6 -11.91 -7.95 -14.69
C ILE A 6 -11.38 -8.57 -13.39
N SER A 7 -12.25 -9.29 -12.68
CA SER A 7 -11.88 -10.07 -11.49
C SER A 7 -10.73 -11.04 -11.80
N GLY A 8 -9.74 -11.10 -10.90
CA GLY A 8 -8.56 -11.96 -11.03
C GLY A 8 -7.44 -11.41 -11.92
N ASN A 9 -7.50 -10.14 -12.33
CA ASN A 9 -6.45 -9.51 -13.15
C ASN A 9 -5.20 -9.04 -12.39
N GLY A 10 -5.12 -9.27 -11.07
CA GLY A 10 -3.95 -8.94 -10.27
C GLY A 10 -3.94 -7.56 -9.60
N GLN A 11 -5.05 -6.79 -9.65
CA GLN A 11 -5.08 -5.44 -9.07
C GLN A 11 -4.88 -5.40 -7.56
N SER A 12 -5.48 -6.35 -6.83
CA SER A 12 -5.33 -6.44 -5.39
C SER A 12 -3.89 -6.81 -5.00
N GLU A 13 -3.27 -7.70 -5.77
CA GLU A 13 -1.88 -8.12 -5.60
C GLU A 13 -0.91 -6.96 -5.89
N LEU A 14 -1.18 -6.20 -6.96
CA LEU A 14 -0.43 -4.98 -7.28
C LEU A 14 -0.59 -3.94 -6.17
N ALA A 15 -1.81 -3.74 -5.67
CA ALA A 15 -2.09 -2.81 -4.59
C ALA A 15 -1.34 -3.20 -3.32
N ALA A 16 -1.31 -4.48 -2.95
CA ALA A 16 -0.55 -4.99 -1.81
C ALA A 16 0.97 -4.79 -1.96
N LEU A 17 1.51 -4.97 -3.18
CA LEU A 17 2.92 -4.71 -3.48
C LEU A 17 3.27 -3.22 -3.42
N ILE A 18 2.37 -2.33 -3.87
CA ILE A 18 2.56 -0.88 -3.84
C ILE A 18 2.36 -0.34 -2.41
N SER A 19 1.41 -0.87 -1.64
CA SER A 19 1.18 -0.46 -0.26
C SER A 19 2.32 -0.90 0.68
N GLY A 20 3.02 -1.97 0.32
CA GLY A 20 4.03 -2.61 1.17
C GLY A 20 3.42 -3.58 2.18
N GLU A 21 2.16 -3.97 2.00
CA GLU A 21 1.56 -5.14 2.68
C GLU A 21 2.21 -6.44 2.22
N THR A 22 2.61 -6.49 0.94
CA THR A 22 3.50 -7.51 0.39
C THR A 22 4.82 -6.85 0.03
N VAL A 23 5.93 -7.43 0.49
CA VAL A 23 7.29 -6.96 0.16
C VAL A 23 7.96 -7.91 -0.82
N LEU A 24 8.82 -7.36 -1.67
CA LEU A 24 9.68 -8.14 -2.55
C LEU A 24 10.90 -8.66 -1.78
N PRO A 25 11.39 -9.86 -2.12
CA PRO A 25 12.71 -10.32 -1.69
C PRO A 25 13.81 -9.34 -2.13
N ARG A 26 14.90 -9.26 -1.38
CA ARG A 26 16.01 -8.34 -1.68
C ARG A 26 16.66 -8.60 -3.03
N GLU A 27 16.61 -9.84 -3.50
CA GLU A 27 17.13 -10.27 -4.81
C GLU A 27 16.29 -9.70 -5.97
N LYS A 28 15.11 -9.15 -5.68
CA LYS A 28 14.24 -8.43 -6.62
C LYS A 28 14.23 -6.92 -6.34
N SER A 29 15.37 -6.37 -5.93
CA SER A 29 15.57 -4.91 -5.83
C SER A 29 15.32 -4.21 -7.16
N ASP A 30 15.21 -2.89 -7.10
CA ASP A 30 15.08 -1.99 -8.25
C ASP A 30 13.81 -2.23 -9.10
N ARG A 31 12.71 -2.59 -8.43
CA ARG A 31 11.41 -2.85 -9.09
C ARG A 31 10.32 -1.86 -8.72
N ILE A 32 10.38 -1.30 -7.51
CA ILE A 32 9.33 -0.39 -7.01
C ILE A 32 10.05 0.81 -6.41
N PHE A 33 9.82 1.99 -6.99
CA PHE A 33 10.44 3.22 -6.53
C PHE A 33 9.39 4.19 -6.01
N MET A 34 9.72 4.85 -4.89
CA MET A 34 8.96 5.97 -4.34
C MET A 34 9.91 7.14 -4.14
N MET A 35 9.59 8.29 -4.73
CA MET A 35 10.41 9.50 -4.65
C MET A 35 11.89 9.23 -5.01
N GLY A 36 12.13 8.40 -6.03
CA GLY A 36 13.48 8.02 -6.49
C GLY A 36 14.23 7.02 -5.61
N LYS A 37 13.61 6.47 -4.56
CA LYS A 37 14.21 5.44 -3.68
C LYS A 37 13.59 4.08 -3.96
N ASP A 38 14.41 3.04 -4.07
CA ASP A 38 13.90 1.67 -4.10
C ASP A 38 13.22 1.34 -2.77
N VAL A 39 11.98 0.87 -2.86
CA VAL A 39 11.15 0.49 -1.73
C VAL A 39 10.65 -0.95 -1.84
N GLY A 40 11.11 -1.73 -2.82
CA GLY A 40 10.63 -3.09 -3.09
C GLY A 40 10.64 -3.98 -1.84
N ALA A 41 11.69 -3.87 -1.03
CA ALA A 41 11.84 -4.62 0.23
C ALA A 41 11.35 -3.87 1.49
N LEU A 42 10.77 -2.67 1.35
CA LEU A 42 10.25 -1.90 2.48
C LEU A 42 8.77 -2.20 2.70
N ASP A 43 8.39 -2.37 3.96
CA ASP A 43 7.00 -2.54 4.39
C ASP A 43 6.21 -1.22 4.37
N ALA A 44 4.90 -1.32 4.63
CA ALA A 44 4.00 -0.17 4.67
C ALA A 44 4.43 0.92 5.67
N ALA A 45 4.92 0.53 6.85
CA ALA A 45 5.36 1.48 7.88
C ALA A 45 6.61 2.26 7.44
N ALA A 46 7.58 1.60 6.82
CA ALA A 46 8.76 2.21 6.25
C ALA A 46 8.43 3.14 5.10
N ARG A 47 7.53 2.74 4.20
CA ARG A 47 7.05 3.59 3.11
C ARG A 47 6.30 4.82 3.63
N ARG A 48 5.51 4.69 4.70
CA ARG A 48 4.84 5.83 5.34
C ARG A 48 5.80 6.89 5.86
N ARG A 49 6.94 6.48 6.41
CA ARG A 49 8.03 7.41 6.82
C ARG A 49 8.65 8.16 5.64
N LEU A 50 8.52 7.66 4.41
CA LEU A 50 8.94 8.34 3.18
C LEU A 50 7.87 9.29 2.63
N GLY A 51 6.73 9.45 3.34
CA GLY A 51 5.62 10.30 2.92
C GLY A 51 4.61 9.61 2.01
N PHE A 52 4.69 8.28 1.85
CA PHE A 52 3.71 7.53 1.08
C PHE A 52 2.48 7.20 1.94
N ALA A 53 1.29 7.42 1.40
CA ALA A 53 0.03 7.04 2.03
C ALA A 53 -0.79 6.18 1.07
N PHE A 54 -1.41 5.13 1.61
CA PHE A 54 -2.26 4.21 0.87
C PHE A 54 -3.61 4.09 1.57
N VAL A 55 -4.68 4.08 0.79
CA VAL A 55 -6.05 3.89 1.28
C VAL A 55 -6.58 2.62 0.63
N PRO A 56 -6.83 1.54 1.41
CA PRO A 56 -7.36 0.31 0.85
C PRO A 56 -8.79 0.50 0.36
N GLU A 57 -9.19 -0.38 -0.57
CA GLU A 57 -10.56 -0.44 -1.07
C GLU A 57 -11.53 -0.87 0.04
N GLU A 58 -11.18 -1.94 0.78
CA GLU A 58 -11.93 -2.38 1.95
C GLU A 58 -11.50 -1.61 3.20
N ARG A 59 -12.29 -0.59 3.56
CA ARG A 59 -11.95 0.32 4.67
C ARG A 59 -12.39 -0.19 6.04
N LEU A 60 -13.54 -0.86 6.12
CA LEU A 60 -14.18 -1.27 7.37
C LEU A 60 -13.38 -2.35 8.16
N GLY A 61 -12.38 -2.98 7.55
CA GLY A 61 -11.51 -3.97 8.21
C GLY A 61 -10.00 -3.68 8.17
N ARG A 62 -9.54 -2.76 7.30
CA ARG A 62 -8.09 -2.51 7.07
C ARG A 62 -7.65 -1.04 7.13
N GLY A 63 -8.57 -0.10 7.38
CA GLY A 63 -8.23 1.33 7.35
C GLY A 63 -9.12 2.25 8.18
N ALA A 64 -10.10 1.71 8.90
CA ALA A 64 -10.98 2.46 9.79
C ALA A 64 -11.27 1.64 11.05
N VAL A 65 -11.38 2.33 12.18
CA VAL A 65 -11.92 1.77 13.42
C VAL A 65 -13.35 2.32 13.54
N PRO A 66 -14.39 1.52 13.21
CA PRO A 66 -15.75 2.03 13.03
C PRO A 66 -16.35 2.68 14.28
N GLU A 67 -15.92 2.23 15.46
CA GLU A 67 -16.39 2.72 16.76
C GLU A 67 -15.73 4.05 17.17
N MET A 68 -14.75 4.53 16.41
CA MET A 68 -14.01 5.75 16.70
C MET A 68 -14.73 6.95 16.06
N SER A 69 -15.08 7.95 16.87
CA SER A 69 -15.63 9.21 16.39
C SER A 69 -14.69 9.87 15.38
N LEU A 70 -15.24 10.53 14.34
CA LEU A 70 -14.48 11.31 13.36
C LEU A 70 -13.49 12.31 14.01
N VAL A 71 -13.82 12.82 15.20
CA VAL A 71 -13.02 13.80 15.95
C VAL A 71 -11.72 13.18 16.50
N LEU A 72 -11.65 11.86 16.65
CA LEU A 72 -10.50 11.14 17.20
C LEU A 72 -9.52 10.64 16.12
N ASN A 73 -9.82 10.82 14.83
CA ASN A 73 -9.00 10.31 13.73
C ASN A 73 -7.85 11.30 13.38
N SER A 74 -6.89 11.45 14.30
CA SER A 74 -5.69 12.30 14.17
C SER A 74 -4.41 11.48 14.10
#